data_AF-A0A1Q7WGL7-F1
#
_entry.id   AF-A0A1Q7WGL7-F1
#
_cell.length_a   1.000
_cell.length_b   1.000
_cell.length_c   1.000
_cell.angle_alpha   90.00
_cell.angle_beta   90.00
_cell.angle_gamma   90.00
#
_symmetry.space_group_name_H-M   'P 1'
#
loop_
_entity.id
_entity.type
_entity.pdbx_description
1 polymer ?
#
loop_
_entity_poly.entity_id
_entity_poly.type
_entity_poly.pdbx_seq_one_letter_code
_entity_poly.pdbx_strand_id
1 'polypeptide(L)'
;MLGSQSGQAIQPAAAADLIYHGGPISASPAVYLVFWGSQWSSDANGVQSYLTKFFQGLGTSGDAWSRVTSQYTGRGQHPTFTGSVLKGTWVDTSAAAPGRASAGQIASEAVKGRNHFGAPTNPNTDIVVVSPHGTHPDGFNSGGGFCAYHSSTGGLPYTNMPYVLDAGRSCGQNSVGGKLDGFSIVAGHEYLEVVTDPLPASGWLDSSGEENADKCAWRNLHKITLPTGSFPVQPTWSNQVHGCAG
;
A
#
# COMPACT_ATOMS: atom_id res chain seq x y z
N MET A 1 37.80 -29.23 29.39
CA MET A 1 37.75 -29.09 27.93
C MET A 1 36.45 -28.41 27.57
N LEU A 2 36.56 -27.22 26.97
CA LEU A 2 35.45 -26.41 26.49
C LEU A 2 34.82 -27.07 25.26
N GLY A 3 33.49 -27.20 25.25
CA GLY A 3 32.71 -27.60 24.08
C GLY A 3 31.57 -26.62 23.88
N SER A 4 31.85 -25.53 23.17
CA SER A 4 30.87 -24.55 22.70
C SER A 4 29.90 -25.22 21.73
N GLN A 5 28.63 -25.40 22.12
CA GLN A 5 27.57 -25.58 21.14
C GLN A 5 27.23 -24.22 20.54
N SER A 6 27.79 -23.95 19.37
CA SER A 6 27.37 -22.87 18.49
C SER A 6 25.89 -23.05 18.17
N GLY A 7 25.06 -22.08 18.58
CA GLY A 7 23.68 -21.97 18.12
C GLY A 7 23.68 -21.88 16.60
N GLN A 8 23.12 -22.90 15.94
CA GLN A 8 22.74 -22.78 14.55
C GLN A 8 21.67 -21.70 14.47
N ALA A 9 22.04 -20.55 13.91
CA ALA A 9 21.07 -19.62 13.39
C ALA A 9 20.19 -20.40 12.40
N ILE A 10 18.90 -20.46 12.69
CA ILE A 10 17.91 -20.94 11.72
C ILE A 10 17.97 -19.94 10.57
N GLN A 11 18.74 -20.25 9.53
CA GLN A 11 18.62 -19.59 8.24
C GLN A 11 17.18 -19.85 7.80
N PRO A 12 16.33 -18.82 7.62
CA PRO A 12 15.05 -19.05 6.96
C PRO A 12 15.38 -19.70 5.63
N ALA A 13 14.67 -20.77 5.25
CA ALA A 13 14.71 -21.24 3.87
C ALA A 13 14.52 -20.02 2.98
N ALA A 14 15.47 -19.74 2.07
CA ALA A 14 15.41 -18.56 1.21
C ALA A 14 14.02 -18.51 0.59
N ALA A 15 13.17 -17.57 1.04
CA ALA A 15 11.86 -17.42 0.43
C ALA A 15 12.14 -17.10 -1.04
N ALA A 16 11.43 -17.78 -1.95
CA ALA A 16 11.71 -17.64 -3.37
C ALA A 16 11.66 -16.15 -3.77
N ASP A 17 12.66 -15.69 -4.52
CA ASP A 17 12.68 -14.33 -5.03
C ASP A 17 11.45 -14.07 -5.93
N LEU A 18 11.11 -12.79 -6.07
CA LEU A 18 10.08 -12.38 -7.01
C LEU A 18 10.55 -12.65 -8.45
N ILE A 19 9.61 -13.06 -9.29
CA ILE A 19 9.81 -13.34 -10.70
C ILE A 19 8.93 -12.38 -11.49
N TYR A 20 9.43 -11.88 -12.61
CA TYR A 20 8.66 -11.01 -13.48
C TYR A 20 7.76 -11.80 -14.44
N HIS A 21 6.46 -11.50 -14.45
CA HIS A 21 5.43 -12.21 -15.22
C HIS A 21 4.99 -11.46 -16.50
N GLY A 22 5.68 -10.37 -16.88
CA GLY A 22 5.51 -9.70 -18.17
C GLY A 22 4.47 -8.57 -18.22
N GLY A 23 3.76 -8.35 -17.13
CA GLY A 23 2.84 -7.23 -16.89
C GLY A 23 3.55 -5.88 -16.79
N PRO A 24 2.80 -4.77 -16.74
CA PRO A 24 3.40 -3.47 -16.49
C PRO A 24 3.97 -3.36 -15.06
N ILE A 25 4.82 -2.36 -14.85
CA ILE A 25 5.20 -1.84 -13.53
C ILE A 25 4.87 -0.35 -13.47
N SER A 26 4.84 0.24 -12.28
CA SER A 26 4.69 1.69 -12.09
C SER A 26 6.06 2.36 -12.12
N ALA A 27 6.46 2.87 -13.28
CA ALA A 27 7.77 3.49 -13.49
C ALA A 27 7.88 4.89 -12.86
N SER A 28 6.76 5.59 -12.73
CA SER A 28 6.67 6.92 -12.13
C SER A 28 5.41 7.02 -11.25
N PRO A 29 5.43 6.42 -10.04
CA PRO A 29 4.23 6.28 -9.22
C PRO A 29 3.53 7.60 -8.92
N ALA A 30 2.21 7.60 -9.09
CA ALA A 30 1.31 8.72 -8.87
C ALA A 30 0.08 8.27 -8.08
N VAL A 31 0.05 8.65 -6.79
CA VAL A 31 -1.01 8.28 -5.85
C VAL A 31 -2.03 9.41 -5.74
N TYR A 32 -3.31 9.04 -5.77
CA TYR A 32 -4.42 9.94 -5.56
C TYR A 32 -5.32 9.39 -4.46
N LEU A 33 -5.60 10.20 -3.43
CA LEU A 33 -6.44 9.79 -2.31
C LEU A 33 -7.88 10.25 -2.53
N VAL A 34 -8.83 9.32 -2.48
CA VAL A 34 -10.27 9.59 -2.47
C VAL A 34 -10.81 9.19 -1.11
N PHE A 35 -11.11 10.17 -0.27
CA PHE A 35 -11.84 9.96 0.98
C PHE A 35 -13.33 9.87 0.63
N TRP A 36 -13.80 8.63 0.46
CA TRP A 36 -15.10 8.34 -0.13
C TRP A 36 -16.23 8.48 0.88
N GLY A 37 -17.17 9.39 0.61
CA GLY A 37 -18.41 9.52 1.35
C GLY A 37 -18.51 10.79 2.20
N SER A 38 -19.74 11.31 2.31
CA SER A 38 -20.06 12.47 3.15
C SER A 38 -19.73 12.28 4.63
N GLN A 39 -19.53 11.04 5.10
CA GLN A 39 -19.02 10.74 6.44
C GLN A 39 -17.66 11.38 6.73
N TRP A 40 -16.83 11.61 5.71
CA TRP A 40 -15.53 12.29 5.86
C TRP A 40 -15.62 13.80 6.10
N SER A 41 -16.84 14.37 6.15
CA SER A 41 -17.04 15.74 6.66
C SER A 41 -16.58 15.92 8.10
N SER A 42 -16.39 14.82 8.85
CA SER A 42 -15.71 14.77 10.14
C SER A 42 -14.63 13.69 10.12
N ASP A 43 -13.45 14.01 10.67
CA ASP A 43 -12.35 13.07 10.85
C ASP A 43 -11.71 13.27 12.22
N ALA A 44 -12.38 12.73 13.25
CA ALA A 44 -11.97 12.89 14.63
C ALA A 44 -10.57 12.30 14.94
N ASN A 45 -10.07 11.39 14.11
CA ASN A 45 -8.79 10.73 14.32
C ASN A 45 -7.66 11.33 13.45
N GLY A 46 -7.96 12.26 12.55
CA GLY A 46 -6.96 12.90 11.68
C GLY A 46 -6.38 11.98 10.60
N VAL A 47 -7.12 10.95 10.18
CA VAL A 47 -6.73 9.98 9.15
C VAL A 47 -6.45 10.66 7.81
N GLN A 48 -7.26 11.65 7.42
CA GLN A 48 -7.07 12.41 6.18
C GLN A 48 -5.70 13.07 6.16
N SER A 49 -5.37 13.81 7.23
CA SER A 49 -4.07 14.48 7.36
C SER A 49 -2.93 13.47 7.43
N TYR A 50 -3.12 12.35 8.12
CA TYR A 50 -2.11 11.31 8.28
C TYR A 50 -1.72 10.66 6.95
N LEU A 51 -2.71 10.13 6.20
CA LEU A 51 -2.46 9.51 4.89
C LEU A 51 -1.94 10.52 3.87
N THR A 52 -2.47 11.74 3.87
CA THR A 52 -1.97 12.82 3.00
C THR A 52 -0.48 13.07 3.25
N LYS A 53 -0.08 13.24 4.51
CA LYS A 53 1.34 13.47 4.85
C LYS A 53 2.21 12.27 4.51
N PHE A 54 1.72 11.04 4.75
CA PHE A 54 2.45 9.82 4.41
C PHE A 54 2.79 9.79 2.91
N PHE A 55 1.78 9.82 2.04
CA PHE A 55 1.99 9.78 0.59
C PHE A 55 2.68 11.04 0.02
N GLN A 56 2.53 12.19 0.67
CA GLN A 56 3.27 13.41 0.29
C GLN A 56 4.77 13.30 0.58
N GLY A 57 5.14 12.55 1.63
CA GLY A 57 6.54 12.32 1.99
C GLY A 57 7.22 11.27 1.10
N LEU A 58 6.46 10.29 0.60
CA LEU A 58 6.97 9.22 -0.26
C LEU A 58 7.40 9.76 -1.64
N GLY A 59 8.39 9.12 -2.24
CA GLY A 59 9.05 9.49 -3.49
C GLY A 59 10.03 10.66 -3.40
N THR A 60 10.08 11.37 -2.27
CA THR A 60 11.06 12.44 -2.02
C THR A 60 12.46 11.88 -1.79
N SER A 61 13.48 12.73 -1.69
CA SER A 61 14.88 12.28 -1.51
C SER A 61 15.13 11.49 -0.22
N GLY A 62 14.32 11.69 0.82
CA GLY A 62 14.43 10.95 2.09
C GLY A 62 13.81 9.55 2.08
N ASP A 63 13.08 9.21 1.02
CA ASP A 63 12.34 7.95 0.94
C ASP A 63 13.21 6.79 0.40
N ALA A 64 14.05 6.21 1.25
CA ALA A 64 14.81 5.01 0.91
C ALA A 64 13.92 3.76 0.76
N TRP A 65 12.77 3.77 1.41
CA TRP A 65 11.85 2.63 1.50
C TRP A 65 11.17 2.33 0.16
N SER A 66 10.55 3.32 -0.49
CA SER A 66 9.98 3.11 -1.84
C SER A 66 11.05 2.75 -2.87
N ARG A 67 12.29 3.22 -2.71
CA ARG A 67 13.41 2.94 -3.61
C ARG A 67 13.86 1.48 -3.61
N VAL A 68 13.45 0.68 -2.63
CA VAL A 68 13.63 -0.78 -2.73
C VAL A 68 12.98 -1.30 -4.00
N THR A 69 11.84 -0.73 -4.44
CA THR A 69 11.15 -1.17 -5.66
C THR A 69 11.90 -0.86 -6.96
N SER A 70 12.88 0.05 -6.96
CA SER A 70 13.64 0.45 -8.17
C SER A 70 14.45 -0.69 -8.80
N GLN A 71 14.62 -1.81 -8.10
CA GLN A 71 15.25 -3.02 -8.63
C GLN A 71 14.34 -3.81 -9.61
N TYR A 72 13.03 -3.61 -9.53
CA TYR A 72 12.05 -4.40 -10.27
C TYR A 72 11.78 -3.78 -11.64
N THR A 73 12.48 -4.29 -12.65
CA THR A 73 12.36 -3.80 -14.03
C THR A 73 11.17 -4.46 -14.75
N GLY A 74 10.50 -3.74 -15.66
CA GLY A 74 9.38 -4.27 -16.43
C GLY A 74 9.22 -3.52 -17.73
N ARG A 75 9.12 -4.25 -18.85
CA ARG A 75 8.98 -3.67 -20.21
C ARG A 75 9.99 -2.56 -20.53
N GLY A 76 11.24 -2.73 -20.10
CA GLY A 76 12.32 -1.75 -20.32
C GLY A 76 12.26 -0.51 -19.42
N GLN A 77 11.42 -0.50 -18.40
CA GLN A 77 11.30 0.55 -17.39
C GLN A 77 11.64 0.02 -15.99
N HIS A 78 11.79 0.91 -15.03
CA HIS A 78 11.88 0.61 -13.60
C HIS A 78 11.25 1.73 -12.77
N PRO A 79 10.81 1.47 -11.51
CA PRO A 79 10.31 2.52 -10.63
C PRO A 79 11.35 3.59 -10.35
N THR A 80 10.99 4.84 -10.60
CA THR A 80 11.81 6.03 -10.33
C THR A 80 11.05 7.02 -9.45
N PHE A 81 11.79 7.69 -8.57
CA PHE A 81 11.24 8.56 -7.54
C PHE A 81 11.95 9.92 -7.56
N THR A 82 11.28 10.91 -8.17
CA THR A 82 11.81 12.26 -8.40
C THR A 82 11.14 13.34 -7.54
N GLY A 83 10.19 12.96 -6.69
CA GLY A 83 9.45 13.85 -5.82
C GLY A 83 8.23 13.15 -5.19
N SER A 84 7.37 13.92 -4.52
CA SER A 84 6.15 13.42 -3.90
C SER A 84 5.35 12.54 -4.86
N VAL A 85 5.01 11.31 -4.44
CA VAL A 85 4.12 10.43 -5.19
C VAL A 85 2.67 10.87 -5.09
N LEU A 86 2.27 11.55 -4.00
CA LEU A 86 0.94 12.13 -3.89
C LEU A 86 0.73 13.21 -4.95
N LYS A 87 -0.32 13.05 -5.77
CA LYS A 87 -0.72 13.98 -6.82
C LYS A 87 -2.05 14.69 -6.55
N GLY A 88 -2.87 14.17 -5.63
CA GLY A 88 -4.12 14.83 -5.25
C GLY A 88 -4.84 14.13 -4.11
N THR A 89 -5.68 14.89 -3.41
CA THR A 89 -6.60 14.40 -2.39
C THR A 89 -7.99 14.96 -2.67
N TRP A 90 -9.02 14.15 -2.51
CA TRP A 90 -10.40 14.57 -2.70
C TRP A 90 -11.27 13.92 -1.62
N VAL A 91 -12.11 14.73 -0.99
CA VAL A 91 -13.19 14.24 -0.14
C VAL A 91 -14.47 14.22 -0.98
N ASP A 92 -14.90 13.03 -1.39
CA ASP A 92 -16.13 12.89 -2.16
C ASP A 92 -17.35 12.92 -1.23
N THR A 93 -17.90 14.11 -1.02
CA THR A 93 -19.12 14.30 -0.21
C THR A 93 -20.41 14.23 -1.03
N SER A 94 -20.37 13.80 -2.29
CA SER A 94 -21.56 13.78 -3.16
C SER A 94 -22.66 12.82 -2.69
N ALA A 95 -22.30 11.77 -1.96
CA ALA A 95 -23.21 10.85 -1.29
C ALA A 95 -22.53 10.24 -0.06
N ALA A 96 -23.27 9.54 0.80
CA ALA A 96 -22.67 8.68 1.82
C ALA A 96 -22.05 7.45 1.14
N ALA A 97 -20.85 7.03 1.59
CA ALA A 97 -20.28 5.77 1.13
C ALA A 97 -21.12 4.60 1.66
N PRO A 98 -21.36 3.53 0.86
CA PRO A 98 -22.14 2.38 1.31
C PRO A 98 -21.52 1.72 2.54
N GLY A 99 -22.36 1.35 3.51
CA GLY A 99 -21.90 0.63 4.71
C GLY A 99 -21.26 -0.74 4.41
N ARG A 100 -21.58 -1.34 3.25
CA ARG A 100 -21.03 -2.60 2.73
C ARG A 100 -20.84 -2.49 1.22
N ALA A 101 -19.93 -1.61 0.78
CA ALA A 101 -19.62 -1.47 -0.63
C ALA A 101 -19.11 -2.80 -1.20
N SER A 102 -19.53 -3.19 -2.41
CA SER A 102 -18.90 -4.31 -3.13
C SER A 102 -17.59 -3.87 -3.80
N ALA A 103 -16.72 -4.83 -4.14
CA ALA A 103 -15.56 -4.57 -4.99
C ALA A 103 -15.89 -3.74 -6.25
N GLY A 104 -17.01 -4.02 -6.92
CA GLY A 104 -17.45 -3.26 -8.10
C GLY A 104 -17.83 -1.81 -7.80
N GLN A 105 -18.37 -1.52 -6.61
CA GLN A 105 -18.67 -0.14 -6.19
C GLN A 105 -17.39 0.62 -5.84
N ILE A 106 -16.42 -0.05 -5.19
CA ILE A 106 -15.11 0.55 -4.88
C ILE A 106 -14.37 0.87 -6.19
N ALA A 107 -14.33 -0.06 -7.14
CA ALA A 107 -13.76 0.16 -8.47
C ALA A 107 -14.44 1.32 -9.22
N SER A 108 -15.76 1.44 -9.10
CA SER A 108 -16.53 2.54 -9.69
C SER A 108 -16.17 3.89 -9.06
N GLU A 109 -15.95 3.92 -7.75
CA GLU A 109 -15.47 5.11 -7.04
C GLU A 109 -14.04 5.47 -7.45
N ALA A 110 -13.17 4.48 -7.63
CA ALA A 110 -11.81 4.71 -8.15
C ALA A 110 -11.86 5.38 -9.54
N VAL A 111 -12.73 4.92 -10.44
CA VAL A 111 -12.94 5.53 -11.76
C VAL A 111 -13.45 6.97 -11.63
N LYS A 112 -14.35 7.24 -10.69
CA LYS A 112 -14.86 8.59 -10.40
C LYS A 112 -13.75 9.50 -9.88
N GLY A 113 -12.93 9.02 -8.95
CA GLY A 113 -11.74 9.72 -8.45
C GLY A 113 -10.76 10.06 -9.55
N ARG A 114 -10.42 9.08 -10.39
CA ARG A 114 -9.57 9.29 -11.58
C ARG A 114 -10.13 10.40 -12.48
N ASN A 115 -11.44 10.39 -12.74
CA ASN A 115 -12.10 11.43 -13.54
C ASN A 115 -12.04 12.80 -12.84
N HIS A 116 -12.27 12.86 -11.52
CA HIS A 116 -12.18 14.09 -10.73
C HIS A 116 -10.80 14.75 -10.83
N PHE A 117 -9.73 13.96 -10.71
CA PHE A 117 -8.36 14.47 -10.79
C PHE A 117 -7.88 14.74 -12.22
N GLY A 118 -8.62 14.31 -13.25
CA GLY A 118 -8.10 14.28 -14.63
C GLY A 118 -6.87 13.38 -14.77
N ALA A 119 -6.75 12.35 -13.91
CA ALA A 119 -5.61 11.46 -13.89
C ALA A 119 -5.65 10.49 -15.09
N PRO A 120 -4.50 10.08 -15.65
CA PRO A 120 -4.48 9.15 -16.76
C PRO A 120 -4.83 7.73 -16.31
N THR A 121 -5.45 6.94 -17.18
CA THR A 121 -5.59 5.48 -16.98
C THR A 121 -4.33 4.81 -17.51
N ASN A 122 -3.37 4.60 -16.62
CA ASN A 122 -2.14 3.88 -16.94
C ASN A 122 -1.56 3.24 -15.66
N PRO A 123 -0.56 2.36 -15.78
CA PRO A 123 0.03 1.64 -14.65
C PRO A 123 0.71 2.51 -13.58
N ASN A 124 0.94 3.81 -13.84
CA ASN A 124 1.52 4.71 -12.86
C ASN A 124 0.49 5.32 -11.90
N THR A 125 -0.78 5.29 -12.26
CA THR A 125 -1.86 5.91 -11.49
C THR A 125 -2.42 4.91 -10.49
N ASP A 126 -2.33 5.22 -9.20
CA ASP A 126 -3.04 4.50 -8.14
C ASP A 126 -4.11 5.40 -7.53
N ILE A 127 -5.37 4.96 -7.59
CA ILE A 127 -6.47 5.61 -6.89
C ILE A 127 -6.74 4.87 -5.58
N VAL A 128 -6.34 5.46 -4.47
CA VAL A 128 -6.61 4.90 -3.14
C VAL A 128 -7.97 5.38 -2.68
N VAL A 129 -8.94 4.47 -2.68
CA VAL A 129 -10.31 4.71 -2.19
C VAL A 129 -10.37 4.42 -0.70
N VAL A 130 -10.40 5.49 0.10
CA VAL A 130 -10.43 5.43 1.56
C VAL A 130 -11.87 5.43 2.06
N SER A 131 -12.35 4.28 2.53
CA SER A 131 -13.71 4.15 3.08
C SER A 131 -13.79 4.73 4.50
N PRO A 132 -14.94 5.32 4.90
CA PRO A 132 -15.06 6.01 6.19
C PRO A 132 -15.30 5.04 7.35
N HIS A 133 -15.13 5.55 8.57
CA HIS A 133 -15.43 4.84 9.81
C HIS A 133 -16.84 4.23 9.81
N GLY A 134 -16.97 3.00 10.33
CA GLY A 134 -18.23 2.28 10.48
C GLY A 134 -18.71 1.59 9.20
N THR A 135 -17.84 1.42 8.20
CA THR A 135 -18.13 0.73 6.94
C THR A 135 -17.31 -0.56 6.79
N HIS A 136 -17.79 -1.45 5.93
CA HIS A 136 -17.22 -2.77 5.66
C HIS A 136 -17.06 -2.99 4.15
N PRO A 137 -16.25 -2.15 3.47
CA PRO A 137 -16.00 -2.30 2.03
C PRO A 137 -15.44 -3.69 1.73
N ASP A 138 -16.11 -4.39 0.81
CA ASP A 138 -15.82 -5.75 0.37
C ASP A 138 -15.66 -6.77 1.50
N GLY A 139 -16.41 -6.59 2.59
CA GLY A 139 -16.39 -7.50 3.73
C GLY A 139 -15.27 -7.24 4.74
N PHE A 140 -14.56 -6.11 4.64
CA PHE A 140 -13.59 -5.65 5.65
C PHE A 140 -14.17 -5.74 7.07
N ASN A 141 -13.42 -6.38 7.98
CA ASN A 141 -13.82 -6.64 9.36
C ASN A 141 -15.20 -7.32 9.51
N SER A 142 -15.65 -8.04 8.49
CA SER A 142 -16.89 -8.81 8.51
C SER A 142 -16.82 -10.10 7.67
N GLY A 143 -15.64 -10.73 7.62
CA GLY A 143 -15.43 -12.02 6.94
C GLY A 143 -14.52 -11.98 5.70
N GLY A 144 -14.08 -10.79 5.24
CA GLY A 144 -13.21 -10.67 4.06
C GLY A 144 -11.76 -11.12 4.26
N GLY A 145 -11.24 -11.07 5.49
CA GLY A 145 -9.91 -11.60 5.82
C GLY A 145 -8.72 -10.73 5.39
N PHE A 146 -8.93 -9.44 5.08
CA PHE A 146 -7.88 -8.49 4.69
C PHE A 146 -7.97 -7.17 5.48
N CYS A 147 -6.90 -6.36 5.43
CA CYS A 147 -6.88 -5.00 5.98
C CYS A 147 -7.02 -3.93 4.89
N ALA A 148 -6.46 -4.20 3.71
CA ALA A 148 -6.67 -3.52 2.45
C ALA A 148 -6.39 -4.53 1.33
N TYR A 149 -6.59 -4.10 0.09
CA TYR A 149 -6.06 -4.79 -1.09
C TYR A 149 -5.99 -3.79 -2.24
N HIS A 150 -5.11 -4.02 -3.20
CA HIS A 150 -5.14 -3.35 -4.48
C HIS A 150 -5.74 -4.23 -5.59
N SER A 151 -6.25 -3.59 -6.64
CA SER A 151 -6.81 -4.26 -7.81
C SER A 151 -6.77 -3.34 -9.03
N SER A 152 -7.37 -3.75 -10.13
CA SER A 152 -7.49 -2.90 -11.31
C SER A 152 -8.85 -2.99 -11.99
N THR A 153 -9.26 -1.92 -12.66
CA THR A 153 -10.50 -1.86 -13.45
C THR A 153 -10.25 -1.14 -14.77
N GLY A 154 -10.48 -1.81 -15.90
CA GLY A 154 -10.22 -1.22 -17.23
C GLY A 154 -8.78 -0.71 -17.41
N GLY A 155 -7.80 -1.34 -16.75
CA GLY A 155 -6.39 -0.91 -16.77
C GLY A 155 -6.05 0.25 -15.84
N LEU A 156 -6.97 0.69 -14.97
CA LEU A 156 -6.72 1.62 -13.88
C LEU A 156 -6.42 0.85 -12.59
N PRO A 157 -5.19 0.93 -12.04
CA PRO A 157 -4.89 0.48 -10.69
C PRO A 157 -5.68 1.27 -9.63
N TYR A 158 -6.14 0.59 -8.59
CA TYR A 158 -6.77 1.22 -7.43
C TYR A 158 -6.53 0.40 -6.16
N THR A 159 -6.58 1.08 -5.02
CA THR A 159 -6.46 0.46 -3.70
C THR A 159 -7.77 0.61 -2.93
N ASN A 160 -8.33 -0.49 -2.42
CA ASN A 160 -9.37 -0.45 -1.39
C ASN A 160 -8.70 -0.24 -0.03
N MET A 161 -8.85 0.94 0.56
CA MET A 161 -8.32 1.27 1.88
C MET A 161 -9.45 1.47 2.90
N PRO A 162 -9.89 0.42 3.60
CA PRO A 162 -10.86 0.55 4.68
C PRO A 162 -10.39 1.44 5.83
N TYR A 163 -11.31 1.83 6.70
CA TYR A 163 -10.99 2.52 7.94
C TYR A 163 -10.38 1.54 8.95
N VAL A 164 -9.09 1.23 8.80
CA VAL A 164 -8.41 0.12 9.50
C VAL A 164 -8.45 0.18 11.03
N LEU A 165 -8.73 1.35 11.62
CA LEU A 165 -9.01 1.46 13.06
C LEU A 165 -10.20 0.64 13.53
N ASP A 166 -11.16 0.33 12.66
CA ASP A 166 -12.35 -0.44 13.02
C ASP A 166 -12.01 -1.92 13.27
N ALA A 167 -10.91 -2.39 12.71
CA ALA A 167 -10.33 -3.70 13.00
C ALA A 167 -9.31 -3.63 14.16
N GLY A 168 -8.93 -2.44 14.60
CA GLY A 168 -8.00 -2.23 15.71
C GLY A 168 -6.65 -2.89 15.49
N ARG A 169 -6.18 -3.67 16.48
CA ARG A 169 -4.84 -4.29 16.44
C ARG A 169 -4.67 -5.29 15.29
N SER A 170 -5.72 -5.94 14.80
CA SER A 170 -5.60 -6.90 13.70
C SER A 170 -5.19 -6.22 12.39
N CYS A 171 -5.42 -4.91 12.26
CA CYS A 171 -4.92 -4.09 11.14
C CYS A 171 -3.95 -3.00 11.61
N GLY A 172 -3.11 -3.32 12.59
CA GLY A 172 -1.91 -2.54 12.87
C GLY A 172 -2.06 -1.37 13.84
N GLN A 173 -3.23 -1.17 14.46
CA GLN A 173 -3.41 -0.11 15.45
C GLN A 173 -2.42 -0.27 16.63
N ASN A 174 -1.61 0.77 16.91
CA ASN A 174 -0.59 0.79 17.96
C ASN A 174 0.48 -0.31 17.83
N SER A 175 0.80 -0.76 16.61
CA SER A 175 1.81 -1.81 16.41
C SER A 175 3.26 -1.33 16.59
N VAL A 176 3.54 -0.04 16.43
CA VAL A 176 4.91 0.51 16.53
C VAL A 176 4.99 1.74 17.42
N GLY A 177 4.13 2.73 17.21
CA GLY A 177 4.29 4.05 17.82
C GLY A 177 3.04 4.89 18.01
N GLY A 178 1.85 4.43 17.60
CA GLY A 178 0.65 5.24 17.72
C GLY A 178 -0.65 4.63 17.19
N LYS A 179 -1.75 5.32 17.46
CA LYS A 179 -3.10 4.86 17.11
C LYS A 179 -3.24 4.60 15.60
N LEU A 180 -2.61 5.43 14.77
CA LEU A 180 -2.78 5.42 13.31
C LEU A 180 -1.77 4.54 12.56
N ASP A 181 -0.90 3.79 13.26
CA ASP A 181 0.16 3.00 12.63
C ASP A 181 -0.34 2.10 11.49
N GLY A 182 -1.50 1.47 11.69
CA GLY A 182 -2.15 0.62 10.70
C GLY A 182 -2.37 1.29 9.35
N PHE A 183 -2.63 2.60 9.31
CA PHE A 183 -2.88 3.31 8.06
C PHE A 183 -1.64 3.37 7.17
N SER A 184 -0.45 3.65 7.72
CA SER A 184 0.78 3.70 6.91
C SER A 184 1.38 2.32 6.68
N ILE A 185 1.19 1.37 7.60
CA ILE A 185 1.61 -0.02 7.40
C ILE A 185 0.82 -0.64 6.25
N VAL A 186 -0.51 -0.56 6.31
CA VAL A 186 -1.40 -1.22 5.35
C VAL A 186 -1.45 -0.45 4.03
N ALA A 187 -1.67 0.87 4.02
CA ALA A 187 -1.65 1.62 2.75
C ALA A 187 -0.26 1.60 2.10
N GLY A 188 0.79 1.49 2.90
CA GLY A 188 2.16 1.34 2.42
C GLY A 188 2.42 -0.02 1.77
N HIS A 189 1.87 -1.09 2.34
CA HIS A 189 1.92 -2.44 1.77
C HIS A 189 1.33 -2.44 0.35
N GLU A 190 0.07 -2.02 0.21
CA GLU A 190 -0.61 -1.97 -1.09
C GLU A 190 0.11 -1.07 -2.08
N TYR A 191 0.60 0.08 -1.62
CA TYR A 191 1.34 1.01 -2.47
C TYR A 191 2.58 0.37 -3.10
N LEU A 192 3.38 -0.36 -2.31
CA LEU A 192 4.60 -0.98 -2.83
C LEU A 192 4.31 -2.12 -3.80
N GLU A 193 3.19 -2.82 -3.62
CA GLU A 193 2.71 -3.86 -4.54
C GLU A 193 2.24 -3.24 -5.84
N VAL A 194 1.40 -2.20 -5.80
CA VAL A 194 1.00 -1.44 -6.99
C VAL A 194 2.21 -0.89 -7.76
N VAL A 195 3.31 -0.57 -7.07
CA VAL A 195 4.53 -0.11 -7.77
C VAL A 195 5.13 -1.22 -8.65
N THR A 196 5.09 -2.47 -8.19
CA THR A 196 5.73 -3.62 -8.85
C THR A 196 4.78 -4.51 -9.64
N ASP A 197 3.48 -4.42 -9.39
CA ASP A 197 2.40 -5.12 -10.07
C ASP A 197 1.09 -4.29 -10.07
N PRO A 198 1.03 -3.16 -10.77
CA PRO A 198 -0.16 -2.31 -10.80
C PRO A 198 -1.41 -2.98 -11.38
N LEU A 199 -1.25 -4.11 -12.11
CA LEU A 199 -2.36 -4.90 -12.63
C LEU A 199 -2.21 -6.32 -12.07
N PRO A 200 -2.89 -6.65 -10.94
CA PRO A 200 -2.54 -7.80 -10.11
C PRO A 200 -2.33 -9.11 -10.87
N ALA A 201 -1.39 -9.89 -10.34
CA ALA A 201 -0.94 -11.17 -10.88
C ALA A 201 -0.32 -11.07 -12.29
N SER A 202 0.33 -9.96 -12.62
CA SER A 202 1.00 -9.80 -13.92
C SER A 202 2.43 -9.24 -13.84
N GLY A 203 2.77 -8.51 -12.78
CA GLY A 203 4.05 -7.85 -12.55
C GLY A 203 5.09 -8.76 -11.89
N TRP A 204 5.51 -8.39 -10.68
CA TRP A 204 6.54 -9.12 -9.93
C TRP A 204 5.94 -9.86 -8.74
N LEU A 205 5.91 -11.20 -8.83
CA LEU A 205 5.41 -12.09 -7.77
C LEU A 205 6.32 -13.31 -7.68
N ASP A 206 6.41 -13.95 -6.52
CA ASP A 206 7.10 -15.23 -6.41
C ASP A 206 6.30 -16.40 -7.05
N SER A 207 6.86 -17.61 -7.01
CA SER A 207 6.21 -18.80 -7.58
C SER A 207 4.92 -19.22 -6.87
N SER A 208 4.66 -18.70 -5.67
CA SER A 208 3.46 -18.95 -4.88
C SER A 208 2.42 -17.83 -5.05
N GLY A 209 2.75 -16.77 -5.80
CA GLY A 209 1.89 -15.63 -6.03
C GLY A 209 2.01 -14.53 -4.97
N GLU A 210 3.02 -14.59 -4.10
CA GLU A 210 3.25 -13.54 -3.09
C GLU A 210 4.00 -12.37 -3.74
N GLU A 211 3.53 -11.16 -3.49
CA GLU A 211 4.14 -9.93 -3.97
C GLU A 211 5.28 -9.44 -3.06
N ASN A 212 5.84 -8.27 -3.37
CA ASN A 212 6.95 -7.71 -2.60
C ASN A 212 6.58 -7.38 -1.16
N ALA A 213 5.38 -6.82 -0.90
CA ALA A 213 4.98 -6.45 0.46
C ALA A 213 4.41 -7.66 1.22
N ASP A 214 3.65 -8.54 0.59
CA ASP A 214 3.21 -9.84 1.11
C ASP A 214 4.31 -10.62 1.87
N LYS A 215 5.45 -10.84 1.21
CA LYS A 215 6.58 -11.62 1.76
C LYS A 215 7.15 -11.02 3.06
N CYS A 216 6.87 -9.74 3.31
CA CYS A 216 7.33 -8.98 4.46
C CYS A 216 6.19 -8.53 5.39
N ALA A 217 4.96 -8.98 5.12
CA ALA A 217 3.77 -8.61 5.88
C ALA A 217 3.96 -8.85 7.38
N TRP A 218 3.71 -7.80 8.17
CA TRP A 218 3.77 -7.81 9.64
C TRP A 218 5.13 -8.18 10.25
N ARG A 219 6.23 -8.19 9.47
CA ARG A 219 7.59 -8.50 9.95
C ARG A 219 8.38 -7.22 10.18
N ASN A 220 9.20 -7.17 11.23
CA ASN A 220 10.15 -6.08 11.50
C ASN A 220 9.55 -4.67 11.29
N LEU A 221 8.33 -4.47 11.78
CA LEU A 221 7.66 -3.17 11.70
C LEU A 221 8.54 -2.10 12.35
N HIS A 222 8.73 -0.99 11.64
CA HIS A 222 9.63 0.07 12.07
C HIS A 222 9.12 1.41 11.54
N LYS A 223 9.75 2.51 11.96
CA LYS A 223 9.42 3.85 11.48
C LYS A 223 10.39 4.30 10.41
N ILE A 224 9.87 4.78 9.29
CA ILE A 224 10.62 5.60 8.35
C ILE A 224 10.49 7.08 8.70
N THR A 225 11.48 7.88 8.33
CA THR A 225 11.46 9.34 8.50
C THR A 225 11.36 9.99 7.13
N LEU A 226 10.27 10.71 6.90
CA LEU A 226 9.99 11.46 5.69
C LEU A 226 9.97 12.97 6.00
N PRO A 227 10.10 13.86 5.00
CA PRO A 227 10.02 15.30 5.23
C PRO A 227 8.71 15.77 5.89
N THR A 228 7.66 14.96 5.80
CA THR A 228 6.31 15.24 6.30
C THR A 228 5.99 14.59 7.65
N GLY A 229 6.91 13.80 8.21
CA GLY A 229 6.72 13.13 9.49
C GLY A 229 7.42 11.77 9.59
N SER A 230 7.13 11.03 10.66
CA SER A 230 7.62 9.68 10.86
C SER A 230 6.44 8.70 10.88
N PHE A 231 6.56 7.65 10.07
CA PHE A 231 5.44 6.75 9.78
C PHE A 231 5.88 5.30 9.98
N PRO A 232 5.11 4.50 10.74
CA PRO A 232 5.31 3.05 10.80
C PRO A 232 5.02 2.39 9.47
N VAL A 233 5.89 1.50 9.06
CA VAL A 233 5.76 0.67 7.87
C VAL A 233 6.24 -0.74 8.18
N GLN A 234 5.92 -1.67 7.28
CA GLN A 234 6.66 -2.91 7.14
C GLN A 234 7.79 -2.70 6.09
N PRO A 235 8.89 -3.45 6.16
CA PRO A 235 9.82 -3.55 5.04
C PRO A 235 9.14 -4.22 3.84
N THR A 236 9.83 -4.24 2.70
CA THR A 236 9.38 -4.91 1.47
C THR A 236 10.47 -5.84 0.96
N TRP A 237 10.08 -6.90 0.25
CA TRP A 237 11.04 -7.85 -0.29
C TRP A 237 11.95 -7.18 -1.31
N SER A 238 13.21 -7.58 -1.28
CA SER A 238 14.24 -7.19 -2.23
C SER A 238 14.97 -8.43 -2.72
N ASN A 239 14.88 -8.70 -4.01
CA ASN A 239 15.68 -9.72 -4.68
C ASN A 239 17.19 -9.43 -4.58
N GLN A 240 17.62 -8.17 -4.52
CA GLN A 240 19.04 -7.81 -4.37
C GLN A 240 19.67 -8.27 -3.04
N VAL A 241 18.88 -8.33 -1.97
CA VAL A 241 19.36 -8.78 -0.65
C VAL A 241 18.71 -10.10 -0.21
N HIS A 242 17.88 -10.71 -1.06
CA HIS A 242 17.13 -11.95 -0.79
C HIS A 242 16.38 -11.91 0.55
N GLY A 243 15.69 -10.79 0.81
CA GLY A 243 15.08 -10.53 2.11
C GLY A 243 14.27 -9.25 2.17
N CYS A 244 13.68 -9.00 3.34
CA CYS A 244 12.94 -7.78 3.62
C CYS A 244 13.89 -6.60 3.90
N ALA A 245 13.72 -5.50 3.17
CA ALA A 245 14.53 -4.29 3.26
C ALA A 245 13.66 -3.02 3.21
N GLY A 246 14.30 -1.88 3.45
CA GLY A 246 13.66 -0.58 3.55
C GLY A 246 13.38 -0.18 4.99
#